data_AF-A0A087BBI1-F1
#
_entry.id   AF-A0A087BBI1-F1
#
_cell.length_a   1.000
_cell.length_b   1.000
_cell.length_c   1.000
_cell.angle_alpha   90.00
_cell.angle_beta   90.00
_cell.angle_gamma   90.00
#
_symmetry.space_group_name_H-M   'P 1'
#
loop_
_entity.id
_entity.type
_entity.pdbx_description
1 polymer ?
#
loop_
_entity_poly.entity_id
_entity_poly.type
_entity_poly.pdbx_seq_one_letter_code
_entity_poly.pdbx_strand_id
1 'polypeptide(L)'
;MNVPLQFRADGTFRILQLADIQDGPDVARDAVDLIEAVVREADPDLVVLTGDQIRGYDPAYRRTFIARRDDPDNRSAMARGIQASMRLEQTLGRLAGACRAHETPGERASDMERTIAKVERTIAAFLRPIVSRGIPFAVTYGNHDFQCGVDLEEQDRIYARFPGYVGRAQVGENHWLDPGTYYIPVYDRAGSAPAMGVTLVNSGDYEPDGGYGAADARAVAWLRAVDRGRTAQGAPVPTIAFQHIAPPEIYDLLRPVSRFTAGAIRGFRSHADRCYVVDERLCVPGSRLGEPPSCSEHNSGEVAALAQTPGYFALFFGHDHSNTVIGSMQGLDLGYGPTCGFTSYGPPARERGLRVFEFAQSDPRRYRTRVLTFGELLDRRVRHPMRVLIGSTMLSSTKSIGNFLRRPRVAYWMGALAGAGIGFALAAHEAAHDRRKQRRRLHW
;
A
#
# COMPACT_ATOMS: atom_id res chain seq x y z
N MET A 1 7.51 -7.72 -30.15
CA MET A 1 6.10 -7.26 -30.20
C MET A 1 5.44 -7.69 -28.90
N ASN A 2 4.84 -6.77 -28.14
CA ASN A 2 4.03 -7.16 -26.98
C ASN A 2 2.79 -7.88 -27.50
N VAL A 3 2.58 -9.12 -27.07
CA VAL A 3 1.34 -9.84 -27.33
C VAL A 3 0.21 -9.12 -26.58
N PRO A 4 -0.95 -8.86 -27.21
CA PRO A 4 -2.09 -8.26 -26.52
C PRO A 4 -2.49 -9.09 -25.30
N LEU A 5 -2.91 -8.44 -24.21
CA LEU A 5 -3.48 -9.16 -23.07
C LEU A 5 -4.78 -9.82 -23.50
N GLN A 6 -4.95 -11.09 -23.15
CA GLN A 6 -6.01 -11.92 -23.69
C GLN A 6 -6.49 -12.92 -22.64
N PHE A 7 -7.79 -13.19 -22.61
CA PHE A 7 -8.34 -14.31 -21.85
C PHE A 7 -7.71 -15.63 -22.32
N ARG A 8 -7.44 -16.52 -21.36
CA ARG A 8 -6.87 -17.85 -21.61
C ARG A 8 -7.84 -18.71 -22.43
N ALA A 9 -7.33 -19.84 -22.92
CA ALA A 9 -8.15 -20.84 -23.63
C ALA A 9 -9.34 -21.35 -22.79
N ASP A 10 -9.19 -21.47 -21.47
CA ASP A 10 -10.27 -21.83 -20.54
C ASP A 10 -11.25 -20.67 -20.25
N GLY A 11 -10.90 -19.45 -20.68
CA GLY A 11 -11.64 -18.20 -20.49
C GLY A 11 -11.49 -17.55 -19.16
N THR A 12 -10.46 -17.92 -18.41
CA THR A 12 -10.05 -17.18 -17.23
C THR A 12 -9.05 -16.09 -17.61
N PHE A 13 -9.03 -15.04 -16.80
CA PHE A 13 -7.96 -14.05 -16.78
C PHE A 13 -7.66 -13.73 -15.31
N ARG A 14 -6.38 -13.62 -14.96
CA ARG A 14 -5.95 -13.41 -13.58
C ARG A 14 -5.11 -12.15 -13.43
N ILE A 15 -5.48 -11.31 -12.47
CA ILE A 15 -4.71 -10.14 -12.07
C ILE A 15 -4.12 -10.39 -10.69
N LEU A 16 -2.85 -10.07 -10.52
CA LEU A 16 -2.20 -10.01 -9.22
C LEU A 16 -1.90 -8.55 -8.86
N GLN A 17 -2.48 -8.06 -7.77
CA GLN A 17 -2.24 -6.71 -7.25
C GLN A 17 -1.10 -6.73 -6.20
N LEU A 18 -0.09 -5.89 -6.41
CA LEU A 18 0.98 -5.59 -5.47
C LEU A 18 0.79 -4.16 -4.96
N ALA A 19 0.56 -4.03 -3.66
CA ALA A 19 0.48 -2.75 -2.99
C ALA A 19 1.63 -2.63 -1.97
N ASP A 20 2.17 -1.42 -1.84
CA ASP A 20 3.04 -1.03 -0.72
C ASP A 20 4.20 -2.00 -0.49
N ILE A 21 4.96 -2.32 -1.56
CA ILE A 21 6.25 -3.02 -1.39
C ILE A 21 7.15 -2.15 -0.53
N GLN A 22 7.11 -0.84 -0.81
CA GLN A 22 7.67 0.27 -0.05
C GLN A 22 9.05 -0.06 0.49
N ASP A 23 9.97 -0.40 -0.42
CA ASP A 23 11.31 -0.86 -0.09
C ASP A 23 12.40 0.14 -0.52
N GLY A 24 13.52 0.09 0.20
CA GLY A 24 14.75 0.80 -0.16
C GLY A 24 15.65 -0.04 -1.07
N PRO A 25 16.86 0.45 -1.41
CA PRO A 25 17.81 -0.25 -2.28
C PRO A 25 18.19 -1.66 -1.81
N ASP A 26 18.11 -1.90 -0.50
CA ASP A 26 18.29 -3.22 0.11
C ASP A 26 16.92 -3.90 0.32
N VAL A 27 16.30 -4.30 -0.80
CA VAL A 27 14.96 -4.92 -0.83
C VAL A 27 14.87 -6.12 0.12
N ALA A 28 13.82 -6.19 0.93
CA ALA A 28 13.65 -7.27 1.87
C ALA A 28 13.48 -8.61 1.14
N ARG A 29 14.35 -9.57 1.44
CA ARG A 29 14.23 -10.94 0.90
C ARG A 29 12.90 -11.60 1.21
N ASP A 30 12.29 -11.30 2.37
CA ASP A 30 10.96 -11.83 2.71
C ASP A 30 9.86 -11.27 1.78
N ALA A 31 10.00 -10.03 1.27
CA ALA A 31 9.08 -9.47 0.27
C ALA A 31 9.25 -10.18 -1.08
N VAL A 32 10.50 -10.37 -1.53
CA VAL A 32 10.79 -11.08 -2.78
C VAL A 32 10.32 -12.53 -2.72
N ASP A 33 10.59 -13.24 -1.61
CA ASP A 33 10.16 -14.63 -1.41
C ASP A 33 8.61 -14.73 -1.42
N LEU A 34 7.92 -13.74 -0.82
CA LEU A 34 6.45 -13.67 -0.85
C LEU A 34 5.91 -13.44 -2.26
N ILE A 35 6.42 -12.43 -2.97
CA ILE A 35 6.02 -12.14 -4.35
C ILE A 35 6.25 -13.37 -5.22
N GLU A 36 7.39 -14.04 -5.08
CA GLU A 36 7.68 -15.26 -5.83
C GLU A 36 6.70 -16.40 -5.52
N ALA A 37 6.41 -16.65 -4.25
CA ALA A 37 5.48 -17.70 -3.85
C ALA A 37 4.06 -17.44 -4.38
N VAL A 38 3.59 -16.20 -4.24
CA VAL A 38 2.26 -15.80 -4.74
C VAL A 38 2.20 -15.85 -6.25
N VAL A 39 3.22 -15.39 -6.98
CA VAL A 39 3.24 -15.47 -8.45
C VAL A 39 3.14 -16.92 -8.92
N ARG A 40 3.80 -17.87 -8.23
CA ARG A 40 3.69 -19.30 -8.54
C ARG A 40 2.31 -19.88 -8.24
N GLU A 41 1.71 -19.52 -7.11
CA GLU A 41 0.40 -20.01 -6.68
C GLU A 41 -0.75 -19.39 -7.49
N ALA A 42 -0.67 -18.09 -7.78
CA ALA A 42 -1.72 -17.35 -8.48
C ALA A 42 -1.68 -17.55 -9.98
N ASP A 43 -0.49 -17.81 -10.55
CA ASP A 43 -0.26 -17.91 -12.00
C ASP A 43 -0.97 -16.76 -12.75
N PRO A 44 -0.55 -15.49 -12.57
CA PRO A 44 -1.28 -14.34 -13.11
C PRO A 44 -0.98 -14.05 -14.58
N ASP A 45 -1.96 -13.52 -15.30
CA ASP A 45 -1.82 -13.01 -16.67
C ASP A 45 -1.34 -11.55 -16.72
N LEU A 46 -1.59 -10.81 -15.64
CA LEU A 46 -1.16 -9.43 -15.46
C LEU A 46 -0.83 -9.17 -13.98
N VAL A 47 0.27 -8.47 -13.74
CA VAL A 47 0.60 -7.92 -12.42
C VAL A 47 0.35 -6.41 -12.40
N VAL A 48 -0.34 -5.90 -11.38
CA VAL A 48 -0.62 -4.47 -11.22
C VAL A 48 0.02 -3.96 -9.94
N LEU A 49 0.94 -3.01 -10.05
CA LEU A 49 1.59 -2.34 -8.93
C LEU A 49 0.82 -1.04 -8.61
N THR A 50 0.23 -0.95 -7.41
CA THR A 50 -0.75 0.09 -7.05
C THR A 50 -0.18 1.15 -6.12
N GLY A 51 0.99 1.68 -6.46
CA GLY A 51 1.69 2.72 -5.70
C GLY A 51 2.54 2.22 -4.52
N ASP A 52 3.41 3.13 -4.06
CA ASP A 52 4.38 2.95 -2.99
C ASP A 52 5.24 1.71 -3.19
N GLN A 53 5.81 1.58 -4.39
CA GLN A 53 6.84 0.59 -4.65
C GLN A 53 8.16 0.98 -3.97
N ILE A 54 8.50 2.27 -4.04
CA ILE A 54 9.73 2.84 -3.48
C ILE A 54 9.47 3.46 -2.13
N ARG A 55 10.28 3.08 -1.15
CA ARG A 55 10.37 3.81 0.12
C ARG A 55 11.14 5.10 -0.09
N GLY A 56 10.51 6.14 -0.65
CA GLY A 56 11.24 7.34 -1.05
C GLY A 56 11.93 8.08 0.10
N TYR A 57 11.44 7.92 1.33
CA TYR A 57 12.06 8.44 2.56
C TYR A 57 13.17 7.54 3.15
N ASP A 58 13.61 6.49 2.44
CA ASP A 58 14.71 5.64 2.88
C ASP A 58 16.00 6.48 3.08
N PRO A 59 16.76 6.27 4.17
CA PRO A 59 18.03 6.97 4.39
C PRO A 59 19.03 6.90 3.23
N ALA A 60 18.94 5.87 2.37
CA ALA A 60 19.74 5.74 1.17
C ALA A 60 19.49 6.87 0.14
N TYR A 61 18.34 7.53 0.19
CA TYR A 61 17.94 8.63 -0.71
C TYR A 61 18.08 10.02 -0.07
N ARG A 62 18.64 10.13 1.14
CA ARG A 62 18.69 11.38 1.94
C ARG A 62 19.24 12.63 1.23
N ARG A 63 20.03 12.47 0.16
CA ARG A 63 20.64 13.59 -0.60
C ARG A 63 19.74 14.13 -1.69
N THR A 64 18.83 13.30 -2.20
CA THR A 64 17.89 13.66 -3.26
C THR A 64 16.46 13.71 -2.76
N PHE A 65 16.24 13.35 -1.48
CA PHE A 65 14.92 13.29 -0.87
C PHE A 65 14.13 14.58 -1.07
N ILE A 66 12.87 14.44 -1.45
CA ILE A 66 11.89 15.53 -1.51
C ILE A 66 10.65 15.11 -0.71
N ALA A 67 10.19 15.98 0.18
CA ALA A 67 9.05 15.72 1.03
C ALA A 67 7.73 15.83 0.27
N ARG A 68 7.65 16.81 -0.65
CA ARG A 68 6.50 17.10 -1.50
C ARG A 68 6.96 17.52 -2.89
N ARG A 69 6.16 17.22 -3.92
CA ARG A 69 6.46 17.59 -5.32
C ARG A 69 6.46 19.10 -5.54
N ASP A 70 5.63 19.84 -4.82
CA ASP A 70 5.53 21.31 -4.87
C ASP A 70 6.57 22.05 -4.00
N ASP A 71 7.34 21.30 -3.20
CA ASP A 71 8.41 21.81 -2.34
C ASP A 71 9.73 21.03 -2.55
N PRO A 72 10.35 21.15 -3.74
CA PRO A 72 11.56 20.40 -4.10
C PRO A 72 12.80 20.80 -3.28
N ASP A 73 12.74 21.94 -2.59
CA ASP A 73 13.80 22.44 -1.71
C ASP A 73 13.59 22.01 -0.24
N ASN A 74 12.53 21.25 0.08
CA ASN A 74 12.16 20.85 1.43
C ASN A 74 12.11 22.02 2.43
N ARG A 75 11.60 23.18 1.99
CA ARG A 75 11.51 24.39 2.83
C ARG A 75 10.47 24.20 3.94
N SER A 76 9.47 23.37 3.69
CA SER A 76 8.49 22.92 4.66
C SER A 76 9.11 21.91 5.61
N ALA A 77 8.75 21.98 6.89
CA ALA A 77 9.20 20.99 7.86
C ALA A 77 8.78 19.58 7.40
N MET A 78 9.76 18.72 7.11
CA MET A 78 9.54 17.30 6.82
C MET A 78 8.54 16.72 7.82
N ALA A 79 7.50 16.05 7.32
CA ALA A 79 6.38 15.60 8.15
C ALA A 79 6.92 14.88 9.40
N ARG A 80 6.43 15.28 10.59
CA ARG A 80 6.95 14.77 11.89
C ARG A 80 7.01 13.24 11.97
N GLY A 81 6.12 12.54 11.24
CA GLY A 81 6.11 11.09 11.12
C GLY A 81 7.30 10.52 10.35
N ILE A 82 7.67 11.14 9.22
CA ILE A 82 8.86 10.77 8.43
C ILE A 82 10.13 11.12 9.20
N GLN A 83 10.15 12.25 9.93
CA GLN A 83 11.27 12.59 10.82
C GLN A 83 11.45 11.56 11.95
N ALA A 84 10.35 11.09 12.54
CA ALA A 84 10.38 10.08 13.58
C ALA A 84 10.82 8.70 13.06
N SER A 85 10.32 8.27 11.90
CA SER A 85 10.72 6.99 11.28
C SER A 85 12.19 7.00 10.88
N MET A 86 12.66 8.08 10.23
CA MET A 86 14.07 8.24 9.87
C MET A 86 14.97 8.30 11.11
N ARG A 87 14.57 9.01 12.18
CA ARG A 87 15.34 9.06 13.43
C ARG A 87 15.39 7.71 14.13
N LEU A 88 14.28 6.98 14.19
CA LEU A 88 14.24 5.65 14.78
C LEU A 88 15.14 4.67 14.01
N GLU A 89 15.10 4.70 12.68
CA GLU A 89 15.97 3.85 11.85
C GLU A 89 17.45 4.26 11.93
N GLN A 90 17.76 5.56 12.01
CA GLN A 90 19.12 6.05 12.29
C GLN A 90 19.62 5.67 13.69
N THR A 91 18.71 5.42 14.64
CA THR A 91 19.06 4.95 15.99
C THR A 91 19.30 3.44 15.99
N LEU A 92 18.58 2.69 15.15
CA LEU A 92 18.68 1.23 15.05
C LEU A 92 19.78 0.75 14.08
N GLY A 93 20.07 1.50 13.02
CA GLY A 93 21.19 1.30 12.12
C GLY A 93 22.24 2.39 12.36
N ARG A 94 23.50 2.02 12.62
CA ARG A 94 24.63 2.93 12.86
C ARG A 94 24.92 3.85 11.65
N LEU A 95 24.06 4.81 11.35
CA LEU A 95 24.24 5.79 10.28
C LEU A 95 23.90 7.18 10.82
N ALA A 96 24.91 7.79 11.45
CA ALA A 96 24.93 9.21 11.75
C ALA A 96 25.30 9.97 10.46
N GLY A 97 24.39 10.80 9.96
CA GLY A 97 24.67 11.68 8.83
C GLY A 97 23.81 12.93 8.89
N ALA A 98 24.41 14.04 9.34
CA ALA A 98 23.77 15.35 9.36
C ALA A 98 23.31 15.78 7.96
N CYS A 99 22.14 16.41 7.88
CA CYS A 99 21.73 17.22 6.73
C CYS A 99 22.77 18.32 6.52
N ARG A 100 23.40 18.40 5.35
CA ARG A 100 24.35 19.47 5.02
C ARG A 100 23.69 20.47 4.07
N ALA A 101 24.02 21.74 4.28
CA ALA A 101 23.69 22.85 3.39
C ALA A 101 24.83 23.07 2.38
N HIS A 102 24.43 23.53 1.19
CA HIS A 102 25.21 23.85 -0.02
C HIS A 102 25.84 22.67 -0.75
N GLU A 103 25.08 22.11 -1.69
CA GLU A 103 25.56 21.26 -2.78
C GLU A 103 25.73 22.10 -4.05
N THR A 104 26.82 21.88 -4.80
CA THR A 104 26.99 22.46 -6.13
C THR A 104 26.07 21.75 -7.15
N PRO A 105 25.70 22.40 -8.28
CA PRO A 105 24.89 21.75 -9.32
C PRO A 105 25.47 20.42 -9.83
N GLY A 106 26.80 20.30 -9.91
CA GLY A 106 27.48 19.06 -10.32
C GLY A 106 27.38 17.93 -9.30
N GLU A 107 27.46 18.25 -8.00
CA GLU A 107 27.26 17.28 -6.92
C GLU A 107 25.81 16.76 -6.92
N ARG A 108 24.83 17.67 -7.08
CA ARG A 108 23.40 17.33 -7.14
C ARG A 108 23.08 16.40 -8.32
N ALA A 109 23.65 16.68 -9.51
CA ALA A 109 23.48 15.81 -10.67
C ALA A 109 24.06 14.41 -10.41
N SER A 110 25.25 14.34 -9.81
CA SER A 110 25.91 13.07 -9.48
C SER A 110 25.15 12.27 -8.41
N ASP A 111 24.55 12.95 -7.41
CA ASP A 111 23.68 12.30 -6.43
C ASP A 111 22.38 11.80 -7.07
N MET A 112 21.80 12.55 -8.02
CA MET A 112 20.62 12.11 -8.77
C MET A 112 20.91 10.85 -9.60
N GLU A 113 22.01 10.79 -10.34
CA GLU A 113 22.42 9.59 -11.08
C GLU A 113 22.56 8.37 -10.16
N ARG A 114 23.17 8.55 -8.97
CA ARG A 114 23.28 7.49 -7.96
C ARG A 114 21.91 7.06 -7.42
N THR A 115 20.99 7.99 -7.23
CA THR A 115 19.62 7.72 -6.79
C THR A 115 18.83 6.97 -7.86
N ILE A 116 18.88 7.40 -9.12
CA ILE A 116 18.27 6.70 -10.25
C ILE A 116 18.76 5.25 -10.31
N ALA A 117 20.09 5.05 -10.23
CA ALA A 117 20.66 3.70 -10.24
C ALA A 117 20.21 2.85 -9.02
N LYS A 118 19.97 3.47 -7.85
CA LYS A 118 19.42 2.78 -6.69
C LYS A 118 17.96 2.39 -6.92
N VAL A 119 17.13 3.30 -7.40
CA VAL A 119 15.72 3.07 -7.72
C VAL A 119 15.58 1.93 -8.75
N GLU A 120 16.38 1.96 -9.82
CA GLU A 120 16.40 0.90 -10.84
C GLU A 120 16.78 -0.47 -10.25
N ARG A 121 17.76 -0.53 -9.33
CA ARG A 121 18.09 -1.78 -8.63
C ARG A 121 16.98 -2.26 -7.70
N THR A 122 16.33 -1.35 -6.99
CA THR A 122 15.17 -1.67 -6.14
C THR A 122 14.06 -2.30 -6.97
N ILE A 123 13.70 -1.63 -8.08
CA ILE A 123 12.69 -2.10 -9.04
C ILE A 123 13.06 -3.47 -9.60
N ALA A 124 14.31 -3.64 -10.06
CA ALA A 124 14.79 -4.91 -10.60
C ALA A 124 14.68 -6.06 -9.58
N ALA A 125 14.94 -5.79 -8.30
CA ALA A 125 14.92 -6.82 -7.26
C ALA A 125 13.51 -7.36 -7.00
N PHE A 126 12.51 -6.49 -6.82
CA PHE A 126 11.14 -6.95 -6.57
C PHE A 126 10.40 -7.37 -7.85
N LEU A 127 10.76 -6.85 -9.03
CA LEU A 127 10.18 -7.30 -10.31
C LEU A 127 10.77 -8.62 -10.81
N ARG A 128 11.94 -9.05 -10.29
CA ARG A 128 12.60 -10.28 -10.75
C ARG A 128 11.67 -11.49 -10.82
N PRO A 129 10.83 -11.81 -9.81
CA PRO A 129 9.93 -12.97 -9.89
C PRO A 129 8.88 -12.86 -11.01
N ILE A 130 8.51 -11.65 -11.41
CA ILE A 130 7.51 -11.35 -12.45
C ILE A 130 8.18 -11.42 -13.83
N VAL A 131 9.24 -10.63 -14.01
CA VAL A 131 9.97 -10.48 -15.27
C VAL A 131 10.61 -11.80 -15.72
N SER A 132 11.19 -12.58 -14.81
CA SER A 132 11.80 -13.87 -15.15
C SER A 132 10.82 -14.92 -15.66
N ARG A 133 9.51 -14.71 -15.44
CA ARG A 133 8.43 -15.58 -15.93
C ARG A 133 7.73 -15.00 -17.16
N GLY A 134 8.18 -13.85 -17.66
CA GLY A 134 7.57 -13.19 -18.81
C GLY A 134 6.16 -12.64 -18.55
N ILE A 135 5.77 -12.45 -17.29
CA ILE A 135 4.44 -11.99 -16.93
C ILE A 135 4.35 -10.47 -17.19
N PRO A 136 3.37 -10.00 -17.98
CA PRO A 136 3.13 -8.58 -18.18
C PRO A 136 2.82 -7.85 -16.86
N PHE A 137 3.23 -6.59 -16.75
CA PHE A 137 2.94 -5.79 -15.57
C PHE A 137 2.62 -4.32 -15.88
N ALA A 138 1.81 -3.72 -15.03
CA ALA A 138 1.37 -2.33 -15.06
C ALA A 138 1.69 -1.64 -13.73
N VAL A 139 1.93 -0.33 -13.76
CA VAL A 139 2.33 0.48 -12.62
C VAL A 139 1.52 1.77 -12.56
N THR A 140 1.05 2.11 -11.35
CA THR A 140 0.69 3.46 -10.91
C THR A 140 1.45 3.78 -9.61
N TYR A 141 1.38 5.03 -9.18
CA TYR A 141 2.24 5.59 -8.14
C TYR A 141 1.47 5.98 -6.89
N GLY A 142 2.20 5.98 -5.78
CA GLY A 142 1.74 6.41 -4.47
C GLY A 142 2.49 7.63 -3.97
N ASN A 143 2.12 8.05 -2.76
CA ASN A 143 2.63 9.27 -2.15
C ASN A 143 4.09 9.17 -1.70
N HIS A 144 4.70 7.99 -1.69
CA HIS A 144 6.11 7.80 -1.31
C HIS A 144 7.05 7.58 -2.50
N ASP A 145 6.56 7.25 -3.70
CA ASP A 145 7.41 6.87 -4.83
C ASP A 145 8.35 8.01 -5.27
N PHE A 146 7.82 9.23 -5.40
CA PHE A 146 8.61 10.39 -5.83
C PHE A 146 9.59 10.88 -4.75
N GLN A 147 9.39 10.51 -3.48
CA GLN A 147 10.11 11.12 -2.36
C GLN A 147 11.60 10.80 -2.36
N CYS A 148 12.05 9.79 -3.12
CA CYS A 148 13.47 9.54 -3.34
C CYS A 148 14.18 10.64 -4.15
N GLY A 149 13.42 11.56 -4.78
CA GLY A 149 13.92 12.62 -5.65
C GLY A 149 13.79 12.34 -7.14
N VAL A 150 13.50 11.10 -7.52
CA VAL A 150 13.25 10.73 -8.92
C VAL A 150 11.77 10.98 -9.21
N ASP A 151 11.50 11.86 -10.17
CA ASP A 151 10.14 12.15 -10.62
C ASP A 151 9.47 10.92 -11.25
N LEU A 152 8.14 10.97 -11.37
CA LEU A 152 7.36 9.81 -11.80
C LEU A 152 7.57 9.52 -13.29
N GLU A 153 7.88 10.53 -14.10
CA GLU A 153 8.22 10.40 -15.51
C GLU A 153 9.52 9.61 -15.71
N GLU A 154 10.56 9.90 -14.92
CA GLU A 154 11.81 9.14 -14.93
C GLU A 154 11.60 7.74 -14.37
N GLN A 155 10.75 7.55 -13.35
CA GLN A 155 10.39 6.21 -12.89
C GLN A 155 9.65 5.40 -13.98
N ASP A 156 8.74 6.01 -14.75
CA ASP A 156 8.10 5.38 -15.91
C ASP A 156 9.15 4.98 -16.96
N ARG A 157 10.15 5.84 -17.21
CA ARG A 157 11.28 5.49 -18.11
C ARG A 157 12.10 4.32 -17.58
N ILE A 158 12.29 4.21 -16.27
CA ILE A 158 12.96 3.06 -15.64
C ILE A 158 12.11 1.79 -15.85
N TYR A 159 10.82 1.82 -15.54
CA TYR A 159 9.92 0.68 -15.76
C TYR A 159 9.87 0.25 -17.23
N ALA A 160 9.91 1.20 -18.17
CA ALA A 160 9.94 0.92 -19.61
C ALA A 160 11.19 0.18 -20.11
N ARG A 161 12.25 0.07 -19.29
CA ARG A 161 13.44 -0.75 -19.57
C ARG A 161 13.23 -2.23 -19.27
N PHE A 162 12.22 -2.58 -18.47
CA PHE A 162 11.94 -3.97 -18.11
C PHE A 162 10.96 -4.62 -19.11
N PRO A 163 11.24 -5.84 -19.58
CA PRO A 163 10.32 -6.54 -20.48
C PRO A 163 9.01 -6.89 -19.75
N GLY A 164 7.90 -6.80 -20.47
CA GLY A 164 6.56 -7.03 -19.92
C GLY A 164 5.85 -5.78 -19.40
N TYR A 165 6.52 -4.62 -19.30
CA TYR A 165 5.82 -3.38 -18.92
C TYR A 165 4.81 -2.97 -20.01
N VAL A 166 3.53 -2.89 -19.63
CA VAL A 166 2.43 -2.59 -20.58
C VAL A 166 2.11 -1.09 -20.68
N GLY A 167 2.57 -0.27 -19.73
CA GLY A 167 2.33 1.18 -19.74
C GLY A 167 3.05 1.92 -20.88
N ARG A 168 4.12 1.35 -21.44
CA ARG A 168 4.97 1.99 -22.47
C ARG A 168 4.21 2.49 -23.70
N ALA A 169 3.16 1.79 -24.12
CA ALA A 169 2.34 2.18 -25.27
C ALA A 169 1.49 3.43 -25.00
N GLN A 170 1.30 3.78 -23.73
CA GLN A 170 0.37 4.82 -23.26
C GLN A 170 1.09 6.09 -22.77
N VAL A 171 2.38 6.01 -22.41
CA VAL A 171 3.20 7.14 -21.93
C VAL A 171 3.27 8.30 -22.94
N GLY A 172 3.14 8.02 -24.25
CA GLY A 172 3.14 9.06 -25.29
C GLY A 172 1.75 9.64 -25.64
N GLU A 173 0.69 8.83 -25.55
CA GLU A 173 -0.67 9.21 -25.97
C GLU A 173 -1.35 10.11 -24.92
N ASN A 174 -0.97 9.95 -23.65
CA ASN A 174 -1.58 10.63 -22.51
C ASN A 174 -0.59 11.53 -21.75
N HIS A 175 0.38 12.14 -22.42
CA HIS A 175 1.42 12.97 -21.79
C HIS A 175 0.90 14.16 -20.96
N TRP A 176 -0.39 14.48 -21.08
CA TRP A 176 -1.08 15.55 -20.37
C TRP A 176 -1.76 15.06 -19.08
N LEU A 177 -1.76 13.75 -18.83
CA LEU A 177 -2.13 13.11 -17.56
C LEU A 177 -0.87 12.87 -16.73
N ASP A 178 -1.05 12.76 -15.41
CA ASP A 178 0.04 12.36 -14.52
C ASP A 178 0.47 10.90 -14.82
N PRO A 179 1.80 10.61 -14.75
CA PRO A 179 2.33 9.26 -14.93
C PRO A 179 1.59 8.22 -14.10
N GLY A 180 1.39 7.02 -14.64
CA GLY A 180 0.58 5.99 -13.98
C GLY A 180 -0.92 6.02 -14.29
N THR A 181 -1.41 6.96 -15.12
CA THR A 181 -2.82 7.05 -15.53
C THR A 181 -3.03 6.59 -16.97
N TYR A 182 -3.63 5.41 -17.18
CA TYR A 182 -3.87 4.85 -18.52
C TYR A 182 -4.83 3.66 -18.51
N TYR A 183 -5.30 3.28 -19.70
CA TYR A 183 -6.22 2.17 -19.94
C TYR A 183 -5.52 1.02 -20.67
N ILE A 184 -5.85 -0.22 -20.29
CA ILE A 184 -5.32 -1.44 -20.89
C ILE A 184 -6.50 -2.34 -21.30
N PRO A 185 -6.70 -2.60 -22.60
CA PRO A 185 -7.69 -3.57 -23.05
C PRO A 185 -7.20 -5.01 -22.83
N VAL A 186 -8.12 -5.89 -22.44
CA VAL A 186 -7.95 -7.34 -22.38
C VAL A 186 -8.92 -7.98 -23.36
N TYR A 187 -8.38 -8.66 -24.37
CA TYR A 187 -9.14 -9.22 -25.48
C TYR A 187 -9.75 -10.59 -25.14
N ASP A 188 -10.85 -10.93 -25.81
CA ASP A 188 -11.47 -12.25 -25.75
C ASP A 188 -10.50 -13.38 -26.18
N ARG A 189 -10.87 -14.65 -25.94
CA ARG A 189 -10.05 -15.83 -26.34
C ARG A 189 -9.73 -15.92 -27.84
N ALA A 190 -10.47 -15.20 -28.69
CA ALA A 190 -10.21 -15.16 -30.13
C ALA A 190 -9.27 -14.00 -30.53
N GLY A 191 -9.03 -13.05 -29.63
CA GLY A 191 -8.24 -11.85 -29.88
C GLY A 191 -9.00 -10.82 -30.70
N SER A 192 -10.32 -10.97 -30.85
CA SER A 192 -11.12 -10.24 -31.84
C SER A 192 -11.73 -8.95 -31.31
N ALA A 193 -12.09 -8.91 -30.02
CA ALA A 193 -12.68 -7.74 -29.38
C ALA A 193 -12.23 -7.63 -27.92
N PRO A 194 -12.25 -6.43 -27.32
CA PRO A 194 -12.01 -6.26 -25.88
C PRO A 194 -13.13 -6.92 -25.08
N ALA A 195 -12.78 -7.82 -24.17
CA ALA A 195 -13.72 -8.50 -23.28
C ALA A 195 -13.70 -7.92 -21.86
N MET A 196 -12.58 -7.30 -21.46
CA MET A 196 -12.41 -6.63 -20.18
C MET A 196 -11.41 -5.48 -20.35
N GLY A 197 -11.44 -4.53 -19.43
CA GLY A 197 -10.48 -3.44 -19.32
C GLY A 197 -9.84 -3.37 -17.94
N VAL A 198 -8.61 -2.86 -17.90
CA VAL A 198 -7.92 -2.49 -16.67
C VAL A 198 -7.53 -1.03 -16.78
N THR A 199 -7.97 -0.21 -15.83
CA THR A 199 -7.60 1.21 -15.74
C THR A 199 -6.66 1.38 -14.55
N LEU A 200 -5.56 2.10 -14.77
CA LEU A 200 -4.72 2.61 -13.68
C LEU A 200 -4.91 4.12 -13.58
N VAL A 201 -4.95 4.64 -12.35
CA VAL A 201 -5.11 6.07 -12.07
C VAL A 201 -4.02 6.49 -11.09
N ASN A 202 -3.35 7.60 -11.37
CA ASN A 202 -2.53 8.28 -10.38
C ASN A 202 -3.46 9.05 -9.43
N SER A 203 -3.59 8.58 -8.19
CA SER A 203 -4.46 9.17 -7.17
C SER A 203 -3.84 10.39 -6.48
N GLY A 204 -2.74 10.92 -7.00
CA GLY A 204 -1.98 12.00 -6.36
C GLY A 204 -1.14 11.50 -5.19
N ASP A 205 -0.61 12.46 -4.42
CA ASP A 205 0.29 12.23 -3.30
C ASP A 205 -0.17 12.97 -2.04
N TYR A 206 0.06 14.27 -1.96
CA TYR A 206 -0.20 15.08 -0.77
C TYR A 206 -0.88 16.40 -1.11
N GLU A 207 -1.79 16.81 -0.24
CA GLU A 207 -2.39 18.14 -0.30
C GLU A 207 -1.44 19.22 0.27
N PRO A 208 -1.44 20.46 -0.28
CA PRO A 208 -0.61 21.55 0.21
C PRO A 208 -0.79 21.83 1.70
N ASP A 209 -2.04 21.84 2.17
CA ASP A 209 -2.40 22.06 3.59
C ASP A 209 -2.23 20.80 4.47
N GLY A 210 -1.63 19.75 3.89
CA GLY A 210 -1.39 18.46 4.51
C GLY A 210 -2.54 17.50 4.27
N GLY A 211 -2.20 16.22 4.22
CA GLY A 211 -3.12 15.12 3.91
C GLY A 211 -2.81 14.47 2.60
N TYR A 212 -3.64 13.52 2.23
CA TYR A 212 -3.46 12.75 1.01
C TYR A 212 -4.21 13.39 -0.14
N GLY A 213 -3.55 13.43 -1.29
CA GLY A 213 -4.12 13.92 -2.53
C GLY A 213 -5.22 13.00 -3.07
N ALA A 214 -5.88 13.48 -4.12
CA ALA A 214 -6.84 12.70 -4.92
C ALA A 214 -6.43 12.73 -6.39
N ALA A 215 -7.04 11.86 -7.19
CA ALA A 215 -6.94 11.96 -8.65
C ALA A 215 -7.35 13.36 -9.11
N ASP A 216 -6.54 13.97 -9.98
CA ASP A 216 -6.76 15.34 -10.41
C ASP A 216 -7.97 15.48 -11.36
N ALA A 217 -8.41 16.71 -11.60
CA ALA A 217 -9.56 16.97 -12.45
C ALA A 217 -9.39 16.47 -13.90
N ARG A 218 -8.16 16.41 -14.41
CA ARG A 218 -7.86 15.90 -15.76
C ARG A 218 -8.07 14.39 -15.81
N ALA A 219 -7.57 13.65 -14.82
CA ALA A 219 -7.76 12.22 -14.67
C ALA A 219 -9.25 11.88 -14.50
N VAL A 220 -9.97 12.60 -13.64
CA VAL A 220 -11.42 12.37 -13.44
C VAL A 220 -12.23 12.69 -14.71
N ALA A 221 -11.86 13.73 -15.47
CA ALA A 221 -12.48 14.01 -16.77
C ALA A 221 -12.17 12.91 -17.79
N TRP A 222 -10.91 12.45 -17.84
CA TRP A 222 -10.48 11.36 -18.71
C TRP A 222 -11.20 10.04 -18.40
N LEU A 223 -11.40 9.70 -17.13
CA LEU A 223 -12.14 8.50 -16.72
C LEU A 223 -13.55 8.43 -17.30
N ARG A 224 -14.21 9.58 -17.47
CA ARG A 224 -15.54 9.69 -18.10
C ARG A 224 -15.49 9.56 -19.62
N ALA A 225 -14.39 9.97 -20.24
CA ALA A 225 -14.28 10.17 -21.67
C ALA A 225 -13.47 9.10 -22.42
N VAL A 226 -12.63 8.33 -21.71
CA VAL A 226 -11.74 7.34 -22.32
C VAL A 226 -12.54 6.34 -23.15
N ASP A 227 -12.18 6.23 -24.43
CA ASP A 227 -12.76 5.23 -25.32
C ASP A 227 -12.16 3.86 -24.97
N ARG A 228 -13.06 2.96 -24.57
CA ARG A 228 -12.72 1.58 -24.19
C ARG A 228 -13.23 0.57 -25.23
N GLY A 229 -13.75 1.07 -26.35
CA GLY A 229 -14.41 0.27 -27.36
C GLY A 229 -15.68 -0.40 -26.83
N ARG A 230 -16.06 -1.51 -27.48
CA ARG A 230 -17.23 -2.33 -27.13
C ARG A 230 -16.83 -3.79 -27.14
N THR A 231 -17.51 -4.59 -26.33
CA THR A 231 -17.37 -6.05 -26.40
C THR A 231 -17.85 -6.57 -27.75
N ALA A 232 -17.55 -7.84 -28.07
CA ALA A 232 -18.07 -8.50 -29.27
C ALA A 232 -19.61 -8.45 -29.38
N GLN A 233 -20.32 -8.29 -28.25
CA GLN A 233 -21.78 -8.17 -28.17
C GLN A 233 -22.27 -6.70 -28.23
N GLY A 234 -21.38 -5.72 -28.45
CA GLY A 234 -21.72 -4.31 -28.49
C GLY A 234 -21.92 -3.64 -27.12
N ALA A 235 -21.66 -4.35 -26.02
CA ALA A 235 -21.83 -3.82 -24.67
C ALA A 235 -20.63 -2.95 -24.24
N PRO A 236 -20.79 -2.04 -23.27
CA PRO A 236 -19.66 -1.37 -22.63
C PRO A 236 -18.70 -2.38 -22.00
N VAL A 237 -17.39 -2.22 -22.26
CA VAL A 237 -16.36 -3.13 -21.77
C VAL A 237 -16.31 -3.11 -20.24
N PRO A 238 -16.52 -4.26 -19.56
CA PRO A 238 -16.35 -4.37 -18.11
C PRO A 238 -14.93 -3.95 -17.71
N THR A 239 -14.79 -2.96 -16.83
CA THR A 239 -13.50 -2.39 -16.48
C THR A 239 -13.29 -2.34 -14.97
N ILE A 240 -12.15 -2.84 -14.52
CA ILE A 240 -11.67 -2.68 -13.14
C ILE A 240 -10.63 -1.55 -13.11
N ALA A 241 -10.68 -0.70 -12.09
CA ALA A 241 -9.74 0.39 -11.87
C ALA A 241 -8.81 0.10 -10.69
N PHE A 242 -7.58 0.59 -10.75
CA PHE A 242 -6.58 0.49 -9.70
C PHE A 242 -5.90 1.84 -9.44
N GLN A 243 -5.69 2.18 -8.17
CA GLN A 243 -4.95 3.37 -7.76
C GLN A 243 -4.24 3.14 -6.42
N HIS A 244 -3.58 4.16 -5.86
CA HIS A 244 -2.89 4.02 -4.58
C HIS A 244 -3.75 4.44 -3.39
N ILE A 245 -4.16 5.70 -3.33
CA ILE A 245 -4.88 6.31 -2.20
C ILE A 245 -6.38 6.01 -2.32
N ALA A 246 -7.01 5.59 -1.23
CA ALA A 246 -8.45 5.34 -1.21
C ALA A 246 -9.27 6.65 -1.33
N PRO A 247 -10.41 6.65 -2.04
CA PRO A 247 -11.32 7.79 -2.05
C PRO A 247 -12.07 7.91 -0.70
N PRO A 248 -12.60 9.10 -0.35
CA PRO A 248 -13.25 9.33 0.95
C PRO A 248 -14.47 8.43 1.21
N GLU A 249 -15.15 8.02 0.14
CA GLU A 249 -16.31 7.12 0.16
C GLU A 249 -16.03 5.75 0.81
N ILE A 250 -14.76 5.39 1.00
CA ILE A 250 -14.41 4.19 1.78
C ILE A 250 -15.00 4.22 3.21
N TYR A 251 -15.19 5.40 3.80
CA TYR A 251 -15.84 5.55 5.09
C TYR A 251 -17.34 5.28 5.05
N ASP A 252 -18.00 5.41 3.89
CA ASP A 252 -19.42 5.11 3.71
C ASP A 252 -19.70 3.60 3.71
N LEU A 253 -18.67 2.79 3.46
CA LEU A 253 -18.71 1.33 3.60
C LEU A 253 -18.49 0.86 5.05
N LEU A 254 -18.19 1.78 5.96
CA LEU A 254 -17.91 1.48 7.37
C LEU A 254 -19.04 1.97 8.27
N ARG A 255 -19.30 1.20 9.32
CA ARG A 255 -20.34 1.54 10.29
C ARG A 255 -19.75 2.34 11.46
N PRO A 256 -20.22 3.58 11.71
CA PRO A 256 -19.81 4.32 12.90
C PRO A 256 -20.35 3.64 14.15
N VAL A 257 -19.50 3.54 15.17
CA VAL A 257 -19.80 2.88 16.45
C VAL A 257 -19.23 3.67 17.62
N SER A 258 -19.72 3.33 18.82
CA SER A 258 -19.15 3.85 20.06
C SER A 258 -17.65 3.56 20.15
N ARG A 259 -16.88 4.51 20.68
CA ARG A 259 -15.42 4.37 20.92
C ARG A 259 -15.05 3.23 21.87
N PHE A 260 -16.03 2.65 22.56
CA PHE A 260 -15.87 1.52 23.48
C PHE A 260 -16.13 0.16 22.81
N THR A 261 -16.55 0.15 21.54
CA THR A 261 -16.78 -1.07 20.78
C THR A 261 -15.46 -1.80 20.57
N ALA A 262 -15.42 -3.10 20.90
CA ALA A 262 -14.23 -3.92 20.72
C ALA A 262 -13.83 -3.97 19.24
N GLY A 263 -12.53 -3.86 18.97
CA GLY A 263 -12.00 -3.84 17.60
C GLY A 263 -12.29 -2.57 16.79
N ALA A 264 -13.00 -1.58 17.33
CA ALA A 264 -13.30 -0.36 16.59
C ALA A 264 -12.05 0.51 16.35
N ILE A 265 -11.93 1.00 15.13
CA ILE A 265 -10.80 1.83 14.69
C ILE A 265 -11.25 3.27 14.59
N ARG A 266 -10.55 4.17 15.29
CA ARG A 266 -10.79 5.60 15.20
C ARG A 266 -10.41 6.09 13.81
N GLY A 267 -11.29 6.82 13.12
CA GLY A 267 -11.01 7.36 11.78
C GLY A 267 -9.82 8.32 11.76
N PHE A 268 -9.36 8.62 10.55
CA PHE A 268 -8.22 9.50 10.29
C PHE A 268 -8.69 10.90 9.90
N ARG A 269 -7.97 11.91 10.38
CA ARG A 269 -8.19 13.35 10.09
C ARG A 269 -9.64 13.81 10.07
N SER A 270 -10.23 14.07 8.91
CA SER A 270 -11.61 14.55 8.74
C SER A 270 -12.65 13.60 9.37
N HIS A 271 -12.29 12.34 9.59
CA HIS A 271 -13.13 11.30 10.20
C HIS A 271 -12.70 10.93 11.63
N ALA A 272 -11.80 11.69 12.25
CA ALA A 272 -11.21 11.35 13.55
C ALA A 272 -12.13 11.60 14.76
N ASP A 273 -13.32 12.16 14.56
CA ASP A 273 -14.36 12.31 15.59
C ASP A 273 -15.06 10.98 15.90
N ARG A 274 -14.98 10.00 14.99
CA ARG A 274 -15.71 8.72 15.07
C ARG A 274 -14.79 7.50 15.13
N CYS A 275 -15.38 6.39 15.56
CA CYS A 275 -14.77 5.05 15.47
C CYS A 275 -15.64 4.18 14.57
N TYR A 276 -15.00 3.26 13.86
CA TYR A 276 -15.61 2.49 12.79
C TYR A 276 -15.32 1.00 12.96
N VAL A 277 -16.26 0.20 12.46
CA VAL A 277 -16.09 -1.23 12.16
C VAL A 277 -16.54 -1.47 10.73
N VAL A 278 -16.18 -2.61 10.17
CA VAL A 278 -16.71 -3.07 8.88
C VAL A 278 -18.24 -3.14 8.96
N ASP A 279 -18.95 -2.60 7.96
CA ASP A 279 -20.39 -2.82 7.83
C ASP A 279 -20.65 -4.11 7.03
N GLU A 280 -21.02 -5.19 7.72
CA GLU A 280 -21.30 -6.49 7.11
C GLU A 280 -22.49 -6.48 6.14
N ARG A 281 -23.29 -5.41 6.10
CA ARG A 281 -24.38 -5.24 5.12
C ARG A 281 -23.88 -4.76 3.77
N LEU A 282 -22.76 -4.04 3.76
CA LEU A 282 -22.18 -3.41 2.56
C LEU A 282 -20.89 -4.09 2.12
N CYS A 283 -20.18 -4.73 3.06
CA CYS A 283 -18.89 -5.35 2.82
C CYS A 283 -18.99 -6.87 2.68
N VAL A 284 -18.11 -7.45 1.85
CA VAL A 284 -18.03 -8.89 1.67
C VAL A 284 -17.55 -9.59 2.95
N PRO A 285 -18.06 -10.79 3.26
CA PRO A 285 -17.58 -11.58 4.40
C PRO A 285 -16.05 -11.78 4.37
N GLY A 286 -15.41 -11.63 5.54
CA GLY A 286 -13.95 -11.71 5.67
C GLY A 286 -13.23 -10.37 5.47
N SER A 287 -13.93 -9.31 5.08
CA SER A 287 -13.40 -7.93 5.08
C SER A 287 -12.83 -7.56 6.44
N ARG A 288 -11.61 -7.01 6.47
CA ARG A 288 -10.97 -6.55 7.71
C ARG A 288 -10.53 -5.09 7.61
N LEU A 289 -10.98 -4.31 8.57
CA LEU A 289 -10.43 -3.01 8.91
C LEU A 289 -9.28 -3.22 9.91
N GLY A 290 -8.04 -3.08 9.46
CA GLY A 290 -6.84 -3.27 10.26
C GLY A 290 -6.30 -1.96 10.84
N GLU A 291 -6.56 -0.86 10.14
CA GLU A 291 -6.10 0.49 10.47
C GLU A 291 -7.06 1.57 9.91
N PRO A 292 -6.95 2.84 10.33
CA PRO A 292 -7.89 3.85 9.89
C PRO A 292 -7.67 4.19 8.42
N PRO A 293 -8.72 4.20 7.58
CA PRO A 293 -8.57 4.57 6.18
C PRO A 293 -7.94 5.95 6.04
N SER A 294 -6.79 5.99 5.38
CA SER A 294 -6.02 7.19 5.08
C SER A 294 -6.42 7.71 3.70
N CYS A 295 -7.71 7.98 3.52
CA CYS A 295 -8.26 8.42 2.25
C CYS A 295 -7.78 9.82 1.86
N SER A 296 -8.04 10.20 0.60
CA SER A 296 -7.83 11.58 0.15
C SER A 296 -8.58 12.59 1.03
N GLU A 297 -8.05 13.80 1.19
CA GLU A 297 -8.70 14.83 2.03
C GLU A 297 -9.99 15.34 1.42
N HIS A 298 -10.02 15.44 0.10
CA HIS A 298 -11.16 15.96 -0.66
C HIS A 298 -11.72 14.87 -1.56
N ASN A 299 -13.03 14.92 -1.78
CA ASN A 299 -13.70 14.12 -2.78
C ASN A 299 -13.51 14.80 -4.16
N SER A 300 -12.74 14.16 -5.05
CA SER A 300 -12.51 14.65 -6.42
C SER A 300 -13.67 14.39 -7.39
N GLY A 301 -14.70 13.68 -6.95
CA GLY A 301 -15.78 13.17 -7.78
C GLY A 301 -15.40 11.93 -8.58
N GLU A 302 -14.29 11.26 -8.24
CA GLU A 302 -13.79 10.05 -8.90
C GLU A 302 -14.76 8.88 -8.80
N VAL A 303 -15.23 8.54 -7.59
CA VAL A 303 -16.17 7.43 -7.38
C VAL A 303 -17.46 7.68 -8.15
N ALA A 304 -17.97 8.90 -8.12
CA ALA A 304 -19.13 9.30 -8.91
C ALA A 304 -18.87 9.18 -10.43
N ALA A 305 -17.69 9.60 -10.90
CA ALA A 305 -17.30 9.46 -12.29
C ALA A 305 -17.28 7.99 -12.74
N LEU A 306 -16.68 7.11 -11.94
CA LEU A 306 -16.61 5.68 -12.22
C LEU A 306 -18.00 5.05 -12.20
N ALA A 307 -18.78 5.28 -11.14
CA ALA A 307 -20.12 4.70 -10.97
C ALA A 307 -21.11 5.13 -12.07
N GLN A 308 -20.99 6.36 -12.57
CA GLN A 308 -21.87 6.88 -13.63
C GLN A 308 -21.39 6.52 -15.05
N THR A 309 -20.14 6.08 -15.21
CA THR A 309 -19.57 5.74 -16.53
C THR A 309 -19.78 4.25 -16.81
N PRO A 310 -20.61 3.87 -17.81
CA PRO A 310 -20.91 2.47 -18.08
C PRO A 310 -19.65 1.65 -18.32
N GLY A 311 -19.55 0.48 -17.68
CA GLY A 311 -18.39 -0.41 -17.84
C GLY A 311 -17.62 -0.61 -16.55
N TYR A 312 -17.38 0.45 -15.77
CA TYR A 312 -16.69 0.32 -14.49
C TYR A 312 -17.52 -0.48 -13.48
N PHE A 313 -16.86 -1.37 -12.74
CA PHE A 313 -17.52 -2.19 -11.71
C PHE A 313 -16.71 -2.31 -10.42
N ALA A 314 -15.42 -1.94 -10.42
CA ALA A 314 -14.58 -2.00 -9.24
C ALA A 314 -13.45 -0.96 -9.30
N LEU A 315 -13.08 -0.45 -8.12
CA LEU A 315 -11.89 0.35 -7.85
C LEU A 315 -11.14 -0.27 -6.68
N PHE A 316 -9.89 -0.67 -6.92
CA PHE A 316 -9.01 -1.23 -5.89
C PHE A 316 -7.81 -0.32 -5.61
N PHE A 317 -7.46 -0.21 -4.33
CA PHE A 317 -6.40 0.67 -3.86
C PHE A 317 -5.45 -0.02 -2.86
N GLY A 318 -4.31 0.61 -2.58
CA GLY A 318 -3.32 0.19 -1.59
C GLY A 318 -3.32 1.13 -0.40
N HIS A 319 -2.15 1.67 -0.07
CA HIS A 319 -1.89 2.76 0.89
C HIS A 319 -2.07 2.39 2.36
N ASP A 320 -3.24 1.83 2.72
CA ASP A 320 -3.50 1.32 4.07
C ASP A 320 -3.10 -0.17 4.15
N HIS A 321 -1.87 -0.39 4.60
CA HIS A 321 -1.16 -1.66 4.59
C HIS A 321 -1.90 -2.86 5.21
N SER A 322 -2.79 -2.60 6.18
CA SER A 322 -3.43 -3.61 7.04
C SER A 322 -4.90 -3.86 6.68
N ASN A 323 -5.46 -3.05 5.76
CA ASN A 323 -6.85 -3.12 5.36
C ASN A 323 -7.04 -4.14 4.23
N THR A 324 -8.17 -4.85 4.28
CA THR A 324 -8.60 -5.78 3.23
C THR A 324 -10.11 -5.66 2.96
N VAL A 325 -10.71 -4.56 3.39
CA VAL A 325 -12.14 -4.26 3.20
C VAL A 325 -12.45 -4.27 1.71
N ILE A 326 -13.55 -4.92 1.34
CA ILE A 326 -14.20 -4.78 0.04
C ILE A 326 -15.68 -4.57 0.30
N GLY A 327 -16.24 -3.48 -0.21
CA GLY A 327 -17.67 -3.22 -0.15
C GLY A 327 -18.18 -2.62 -1.44
N SER A 328 -19.49 -2.70 -1.64
CA SER A 328 -20.12 -2.25 -2.89
C SER A 328 -21.05 -1.08 -2.62
N MET A 329 -20.95 -0.03 -3.45
CA MET A 329 -21.85 1.10 -3.43
C MET A 329 -22.17 1.54 -4.85
N GLN A 330 -23.45 1.72 -5.16
CA GLN A 330 -23.90 2.16 -6.49
C GLN A 330 -23.42 1.26 -7.65
N GLY A 331 -23.23 -0.05 -7.39
CA GLY A 331 -22.73 -1.00 -8.39
C GLY A 331 -21.23 -0.91 -8.67
N LEU A 332 -20.49 -0.15 -7.86
CA LEU A 332 -19.04 -0.07 -7.88
C LEU A 332 -18.47 -0.68 -6.59
N ASP A 333 -17.63 -1.68 -6.73
CA ASP A 333 -16.88 -2.23 -5.59
C ASP A 333 -15.69 -1.32 -5.26
N LEU A 334 -15.49 -1.01 -3.99
CA LEU A 334 -14.28 -0.36 -3.47
C LEU A 334 -13.53 -1.36 -2.59
N GLY A 335 -12.23 -1.56 -2.84
CA GLY A 335 -11.47 -2.59 -2.14
C GLY A 335 -9.99 -2.33 -1.90
N TYR A 336 -9.45 -2.84 -0.80
CA TYR A 336 -8.02 -2.74 -0.47
C TYR A 336 -7.21 -3.97 -0.91
N GLY A 337 -6.01 -3.73 -1.45
CA GLY A 337 -4.90 -4.68 -1.48
C GLY A 337 -3.96 -4.42 -0.28
N PRO A 338 -3.64 -5.43 0.55
CA PRO A 338 -2.74 -5.23 1.69
C PRO A 338 -1.28 -5.08 1.25
N THR A 339 -0.41 -4.61 2.16
CA THR A 339 1.03 -4.51 1.90
C THR A 339 1.67 -5.90 1.69
N CYS A 340 2.58 -5.96 0.73
CA CYS A 340 3.50 -7.08 0.54
C CYS A 340 4.95 -6.77 0.97
N GLY A 341 5.25 -5.51 1.36
CA GLY A 341 6.54 -5.07 1.87
C GLY A 341 6.85 -5.58 3.26
N PHE A 342 8.11 -5.52 3.71
CA PHE A 342 8.54 -5.96 5.05
C PHE A 342 9.36 -4.93 5.83
N THR A 343 9.55 -3.75 5.23
CA THR A 343 10.49 -2.73 5.69
C THR A 343 9.82 -1.51 6.29
N SER A 344 8.59 -1.26 5.88
CA SER A 344 7.70 -0.24 6.44
C SER A 344 6.73 -0.83 7.48
N TYR A 345 5.90 0.02 8.08
CA TYR A 345 4.86 -0.40 9.02
C TYR A 345 3.87 -1.37 8.35
N GLY A 346 2.97 -1.98 9.10
CA GLY A 346 1.91 -2.83 8.53
C GLY A 346 1.58 -4.02 9.40
N PRO A 347 0.78 -4.97 8.91
CA PRO A 347 0.31 -6.07 9.73
C PRO A 347 1.46 -7.01 10.13
N PRO A 348 1.24 -7.92 11.10
CA PRO A 348 2.18 -8.99 11.42
C PRO A 348 2.61 -9.74 10.15
N ALA A 349 3.85 -10.23 10.10
CA ALA A 349 4.42 -10.91 8.92
C ALA A 349 3.44 -11.88 8.24
N ARG A 350 2.80 -12.74 9.04
CA ARG A 350 1.87 -13.78 8.59
C ARG A 350 0.64 -13.26 7.84
N GLU A 351 0.26 -12.00 8.05
CA GLU A 351 -0.89 -11.33 7.44
C GLU A 351 -0.50 -10.47 6.22
N ARG A 352 0.80 -10.29 5.95
CA ARG A 352 1.28 -9.57 4.75
C ARG A 352 1.02 -10.45 3.53
N GLY A 353 0.58 -9.86 2.44
CA GLY A 353 0.06 -10.63 1.32
C GLY A 353 -0.19 -9.80 0.08
N LEU A 354 -0.62 -10.48 -0.98
CA LEU A 354 -0.97 -9.88 -2.25
C LEU A 354 -2.38 -10.33 -2.63
N ARG A 355 -3.11 -9.48 -3.36
CA ARG A 355 -4.49 -9.78 -3.76
C ARG A 355 -4.54 -10.36 -5.17
N VAL A 356 -5.18 -11.51 -5.30
CA VAL A 356 -5.44 -12.18 -6.58
C VAL A 356 -6.87 -11.92 -7.00
N PHE A 357 -7.06 -11.69 -8.30
CA PHE A 357 -8.35 -11.59 -8.96
C PHE A 357 -8.43 -12.66 -10.05
N GLU A 358 -9.56 -13.34 -10.14
CA GLU A 358 -9.88 -14.25 -11.22
C GLU A 358 -11.18 -13.82 -11.89
N PHE A 359 -11.11 -13.62 -13.19
CA PHE A 359 -12.19 -13.18 -14.05
C PHE A 359 -12.58 -14.30 -14.99
N ALA A 360 -13.87 -14.45 -15.26
CA ALA A 360 -14.36 -15.29 -16.35
C ALA A 360 -14.83 -14.40 -17.50
N GLN A 361 -14.41 -14.69 -18.73
CA GLN A 361 -14.80 -13.89 -19.90
C GLN A 361 -16.31 -13.72 -20.05
N SER A 362 -17.08 -14.74 -19.63
CA SER A 362 -18.55 -14.72 -19.72
C SER A 362 -19.19 -13.63 -18.87
N ASP A 363 -18.57 -13.28 -17.74
CA ASP A 363 -19.03 -12.21 -16.85
C ASP A 363 -17.88 -11.70 -15.96
N PRO A 364 -17.03 -10.79 -16.48
CA PRO A 364 -15.90 -10.27 -15.71
C PRO A 364 -16.32 -9.47 -14.46
N ARG A 365 -17.56 -8.96 -14.41
CA ARG A 365 -18.05 -8.22 -13.23
C ARG A 365 -18.21 -9.12 -12.02
N ARG A 366 -18.45 -10.42 -12.23
CA ARG A 366 -18.56 -11.42 -11.16
C ARG A 366 -17.21 -12.08 -10.85
N TYR A 367 -16.20 -11.25 -10.67
CA TYR A 367 -14.84 -11.70 -10.37
C TYR A 367 -14.77 -12.38 -9.00
N ARG A 368 -13.76 -13.24 -8.82
CA ARG A 368 -13.39 -13.80 -7.52
C ARG A 368 -12.11 -13.13 -7.06
N THR A 369 -11.99 -12.87 -5.76
CA THR A 369 -10.76 -12.34 -5.19
C THR A 369 -10.41 -13.01 -3.86
N ARG A 370 -9.12 -13.18 -3.61
CA ARG A 370 -8.54 -13.65 -2.35
C ARG A 370 -7.21 -12.96 -2.09
N VAL A 371 -6.80 -12.89 -0.82
CA VAL A 371 -5.45 -12.50 -0.45
C VAL A 371 -4.63 -13.77 -0.24
N LEU A 372 -3.43 -13.83 -0.81
CA LEU A 372 -2.45 -14.86 -0.52
C LEU A 372 -1.40 -14.29 0.42
N THR A 373 -1.29 -14.90 1.59
CA THR A 373 -0.46 -14.36 2.67
C THR A 373 0.86 -15.11 2.84
N PHE A 374 1.84 -14.43 3.43
CA PHE A 374 3.11 -15.02 3.85
C PHE A 374 2.91 -16.20 4.81
N GLY A 375 1.92 -16.10 5.72
CA GLY A 375 1.60 -17.16 6.67
C GLY A 375 1.08 -18.42 6.00
N GLU A 376 0.28 -18.29 4.94
CA GLU A 376 -0.28 -19.43 4.20
C GLU A 376 0.73 -20.12 3.29
N LEU A 377 1.60 -19.35 2.61
CA LEU A 377 2.46 -19.89 1.56
C LEU A 377 3.86 -20.26 2.01
N LEU A 378 4.43 -19.53 2.97
CA LEU A 378 5.83 -19.72 3.39
C LEU A 378 5.96 -20.25 4.82
N ASP A 379 4.99 -19.97 5.69
CA ASP A 379 4.87 -20.42 7.09
C ASP A 379 6.20 -20.56 7.86
N ARG A 380 7.11 -19.59 7.69
CA ARG A 380 8.43 -19.58 8.31
C ARG A 380 8.66 -18.30 9.10
N ARG A 381 9.70 -18.26 9.94
CA ARG A 381 10.11 -17.02 10.59
C ARG A 381 10.63 -16.01 9.55
N VAL A 382 10.25 -14.75 9.74
CA VAL A 382 10.84 -13.63 9.00
C VAL A 382 12.29 -13.40 9.41
N ARG A 383 13.09 -12.88 8.48
CA ARG A 383 14.52 -12.64 8.66
C ARG A 383 14.79 -11.50 9.65
N HIS A 384 13.91 -10.50 9.70
CA HIS A 384 14.02 -9.35 10.60
C HIS A 384 12.81 -9.24 11.55
N PRO A 385 12.66 -10.16 12.52
CA PRO A 385 11.47 -10.24 13.36
C PRO A 385 11.25 -9.01 14.23
N MET A 386 12.32 -8.40 14.75
CA MET A 386 12.21 -7.19 15.57
C MET A 386 11.71 -5.99 14.75
N ARG A 387 12.17 -5.85 13.50
CA ARG A 387 11.71 -4.78 12.60
C ARG A 387 10.22 -4.92 12.31
N VAL A 388 9.78 -6.12 11.94
CA VAL A 388 8.36 -6.39 11.66
C VAL A 388 7.51 -6.21 12.92
N LEU A 389 7.99 -6.65 14.08
CA LEU A 389 7.28 -6.46 15.35
C LEU A 389 7.08 -4.98 15.67
N ILE A 390 8.13 -4.17 15.55
CA ILE A 390 8.08 -2.72 15.75
C ILE A 390 7.11 -2.10 14.74
N GLY A 391 7.24 -2.42 13.45
CA GLY A 391 6.35 -1.89 12.40
C GLY A 391 4.88 -2.26 12.62
N SER A 392 4.61 -3.45 13.17
CA SER A 392 3.24 -3.91 13.46
C SER A 392 2.61 -3.33 14.73
N THR A 393 3.44 -2.82 15.64
CA THR A 393 2.98 -2.11 16.85
C THR A 393 2.96 -0.59 16.66
N MET A 394 3.75 -0.05 15.73
CA MET A 394 3.77 1.37 15.34
C MET A 394 2.72 1.76 14.29
N LEU A 395 1.56 1.08 14.26
CA LEU A 395 0.39 1.57 13.53
C LEU A 395 0.20 3.07 13.85
N SER A 396 0.17 3.90 12.82
CA SER A 396 0.52 5.33 12.82
C SER A 396 0.04 6.16 14.02
N SER A 397 1.01 6.80 14.71
CA SER A 397 0.88 7.81 15.78
C SER A 397 0.48 7.31 17.18
N THR A 398 0.84 8.11 18.20
CA THR A 398 0.42 7.94 19.60
C THR A 398 -1.11 7.89 19.80
N LYS A 399 -1.91 8.29 18.80
CA LYS A 399 -3.38 8.14 18.79
C LYS A 399 -3.84 6.70 18.50
N SER A 400 -2.95 5.85 17.95
CA SER A 400 -3.16 4.42 17.69
C SER A 400 -3.13 3.56 18.96
N ILE A 401 -2.57 4.06 20.07
CA ILE A 401 -2.60 3.35 21.36
C ILE A 401 -4.05 3.01 21.76
N GLY A 402 -5.00 3.93 21.51
CA GLY A 402 -6.42 3.67 21.75
C GLY A 402 -6.98 2.54 20.87
N ASN A 403 -6.57 2.46 19.60
CA ASN A 403 -6.96 1.38 18.70
C ASN A 403 -6.33 0.04 19.13
N PHE A 404 -5.07 0.07 19.56
CA PHE A 404 -4.33 -1.08 20.06
C PHE A 404 -4.95 -1.65 21.35
N LEU A 405 -5.35 -0.79 22.29
CA LEU A 405 -6.03 -1.17 23.55
C LEU A 405 -7.41 -1.80 23.33
N ARG A 406 -8.09 -1.50 22.22
CA ARG A 406 -9.39 -2.10 21.86
C ARG A 406 -9.27 -3.51 21.25
N ARG A 407 -8.06 -4.01 21.01
CA ARG A 407 -7.85 -5.38 20.53
C ARG A 407 -7.93 -6.36 21.70
N PRO A 408 -8.84 -7.35 21.68
CA PRO A 408 -9.15 -8.19 22.84
C PRO A 408 -7.94 -8.98 23.37
N ARG A 409 -7.02 -9.41 22.48
CA ARG A 409 -5.79 -10.12 22.87
C ARG A 409 -4.77 -9.23 23.60
N VAL A 410 -4.77 -7.92 23.36
CA VAL A 410 -3.81 -6.97 23.96
C VAL A 410 -4.21 -6.61 25.39
N ALA A 411 -5.50 -6.38 25.64
CA ALA A 411 -6.02 -6.14 26.98
C ALA A 411 -5.67 -7.31 27.93
N TYR A 412 -5.73 -8.54 27.43
CA TYR A 412 -5.30 -9.74 28.16
C TYR A 412 -3.80 -9.75 28.49
N TRP A 413 -2.92 -9.46 27.53
CA TRP A 413 -1.47 -9.42 27.76
C TRP A 413 -1.05 -8.27 28.69
N MET A 414 -1.70 -7.11 28.61
CA MET A 414 -1.48 -5.99 29.54
C MET A 414 -1.98 -6.32 30.95
N GLY A 415 -3.13 -7.01 31.07
CA GLY A 415 -3.61 -7.53 32.35
C GLY A 415 -2.65 -8.56 32.97
N ALA A 416 -2.10 -9.46 32.15
CA ALA A 416 -1.12 -10.45 32.59
C ALA A 416 0.23 -9.81 32.98
N LEU A 417 0.71 -8.81 32.22
CA LEU A 417 1.93 -8.06 32.53
C LEU A 417 1.78 -7.17 33.77
N ALA A 418 0.62 -6.52 33.94
CA ALA A 418 0.31 -5.75 35.14
C ALA A 418 0.22 -6.67 36.38
N GLY A 419 -0.40 -7.85 36.24
CA GLY A 419 -0.44 -8.87 37.28
C GLY A 419 0.95 -9.40 37.66
N ALA A 420 1.80 -9.67 36.67
CA ALA A 420 3.18 -10.10 36.89
C ALA A 420 4.05 -9.01 37.55
N GLY A 421 3.88 -7.74 37.15
CA GLY A 421 4.57 -6.59 37.74
C GLY A 421 4.19 -6.34 39.21
N ILE A 422 2.90 -6.51 39.56
CA ILE A 422 2.43 -6.43 40.95
C ILE A 422 3.02 -7.59 41.78
N GLY A 423 3.08 -8.81 41.23
CA GLY A 423 3.70 -9.96 41.89
C GLY A 423 5.19 -9.74 42.19
N PHE A 424 5.94 -9.15 41.24
CA PHE A 424 7.35 -8.86 41.41
C PHE A 424 7.61 -7.76 42.46
N ALA A 425 6.76 -6.72 42.48
CA ALA A 425 6.84 -5.63 43.46
C ALA A 425 6.52 -6.12 44.88
N LEU A 426 5.53 -7.00 45.05
CA LEU A 426 5.18 -7.60 46.33
C LEU A 426 6.31 -8.50 46.87
N ALA A 427 6.88 -9.37 46.02
CA ALA A 427 8.00 -10.22 46.39
C ALA A 427 9.27 -9.41 46.76
N ALA A 428 9.54 -8.32 46.04
CA ALA A 428 10.66 -7.43 46.35
C ALA A 428 10.44 -6.65 47.66
N HIS A 429 9.20 -6.25 47.95
CA HIS A 429 8.84 -5.58 49.20
C HIS A 429 8.99 -6.53 50.41
N GLU A 430 8.55 -7.77 50.27
CA GLU A 430 8.65 -8.80 51.30
C GLU A 430 10.11 -9.18 51.59
N ALA A 431 10.91 -9.36 50.53
CA ALA A 431 12.35 -9.60 50.65
C ALA A 431 13.12 -8.40 51.26
N ALA A 432 12.67 -7.17 51.04
CA ALA A 432 13.25 -5.98 51.66
C ALA A 432 12.83 -5.84 53.14
N HIS A 433 11.60 -6.23 53.47
CA HIS A 433 11.08 -6.25 54.84
C HIS A 433 11.81 -7.30 55.71
N ASP A 434 12.06 -8.49 55.17
CA ASP A 434 12.81 -9.53 55.88
C ASP A 434 14.28 -9.17 56.11
N ARG A 435 14.94 -8.54 55.14
CA ARG A 435 16.30 -8.00 55.33
C ARG A 435 16.36 -6.92 56.40
N ARG A 436 15.32 -6.10 56.54
CA ARG A 436 15.21 -5.09 57.61
C ARG A 436 14.97 -5.73 58.98
N LYS A 437 14.19 -6.81 59.06
CA LYS A 437 14.00 -7.60 60.29
C LYS A 437 15.29 -8.31 60.73
N GLN A 438 16.03 -8.92 59.80
CA GLN A 438 17.33 -9.53 60.10
C GLN A 438 18.37 -8.52 60.59
N ARG A 439 18.44 -7.34 59.96
CA ARG A 439 19.34 -6.26 60.42
C ARG A 439 18.99 -5.72 61.81
N ARG A 440 17.71 -5.72 62.20
CA ARG A 440 17.27 -5.31 63.56
C ARG A 440 17.53 -6.37 64.63
N ARG A 441 17.67 -7.65 64.25
CA ARG A 441 18.04 -8.74 65.17
C ARG A 441 19.54 -8.88 65.40
N LEU A 442 20.38 -8.19 64.62
CA LEU A 442 21.85 -8.18 64.77
C LEU A 442 22.36 -6.98 65.60
N HIS A 443 21.45 -6.18 66.16
CA HIS A 443 21.74 -5.02 67.02
C HIS A 443 21.13 -5.14 68.43
N TRP A 444 20.80 -6.37 68.82
CA TRP A 444 20.60 -6.83 70.20
C TRP A 444 21.45 -8.08 70.39
#